data_AF-A0A3M4LJC0-F1
#
_entry.id   AF-A0A3M4LJC0-F1
#
_cell.length_a   1.000
_cell.length_b   1.000
_cell.length_c   1.000
_cell.angle_alpha   90.00
_cell.angle_beta   90.00
_cell.angle_gamma   90.00
#
_symmetry.space_group_name_H-M   'P 1'
#
loop_
_entity.id
_entity.type
_entity.pdbx_description
1 polymer ?
#
loop_
_entity_poly.entity_id
_entity_poly.type
_entity_poly.pdbx_seq_one_letter_code
_entity_poly.pdbx_strand_id
1 'polypeptide(L)'
;MAGFFKKTRAFSRLKIAALLMAGMAGLPAHAAVEISSFNAREYDSIVAVNKEGGYSLRNTGFSVGDIQNMKKALESNASELASLKKVVNDQAKLIEELKRNGQSSASSSSSSNSEISSLKRQSEEQTRGIKQLEGQVSDLKRSAGSSNSSSSSELSSLKRDVSNQQRDLDNVKRELDNLSRKVK
;
A
#
# COMPACT_ATOMS: atom_id res chain seq x y z
N MET A 1 64.23 -8.17 136.15
CA MET A 1 63.53 -9.41 136.55
C MET A 1 62.11 -9.34 136.02
N ALA A 2 61.76 -10.22 135.08
CA ALA A 2 60.42 -10.61 134.56
C ALA A 2 59.39 -9.50 134.21
N GLY A 3 58.71 -9.49 133.06
CA GLY A 3 58.28 -10.63 132.27
C GLY A 3 57.82 -10.27 130.84
N PHE A 4 57.57 -11.34 130.11
CA PHE A 4 57.38 -11.47 128.68
C PHE A 4 55.91 -11.34 128.22
N PHE A 5 55.77 -11.21 126.89
CA PHE A 5 54.65 -11.60 125.99
C PHE A 5 53.62 -10.57 125.49
N LYS A 6 54.00 -9.96 124.35
CA LYS A 6 53.31 -9.93 123.02
C LYS A 6 51.77 -9.90 122.94
N LYS A 7 51.26 -8.92 122.16
CA LYS A 7 50.33 -9.13 121.04
C LYS A 7 50.58 -8.10 119.92
N THR A 8 50.39 -8.54 118.68
CA THR A 8 50.88 -7.97 117.41
C THR A 8 49.76 -7.60 116.44
N ARG A 9 49.99 -6.53 115.65
CA ARG A 9 49.51 -6.21 114.27
C ARG A 9 48.00 -5.88 114.12
N ALA A 10 47.53 -5.09 113.16
CA ALA A 10 48.05 -4.70 111.84
C ALA A 10 47.48 -3.34 111.37
N PHE A 11 48.20 -2.67 110.47
CA PHE A 11 47.75 -1.52 109.68
C PHE A 11 46.80 -1.96 108.56
N SER A 12 45.76 -1.18 108.26
CA SER A 12 45.09 -1.24 106.96
C SER A 12 44.92 0.17 106.36
N ARG A 13 45.30 0.26 105.08
CA ARG A 13 45.36 1.48 104.26
C ARG A 13 44.03 1.62 103.54
N LEU A 14 43.27 2.69 103.79
CA LEU A 14 42.13 3.07 102.94
C LEU A 14 42.63 4.02 101.86
N LYS A 15 42.69 3.53 100.61
CA LYS A 15 42.97 4.35 99.43
C LYS A 15 41.64 4.81 98.82
N ILE A 16 41.53 6.12 98.65
CA ILE A 16 40.43 6.85 98.02
C ILE A 16 40.36 6.44 96.54
N ALA A 17 39.23 5.90 96.10
CA ALA A 17 38.92 5.68 94.68
C ALA A 17 38.03 6.83 94.20
N ALA A 18 38.65 7.82 93.55
CA ALA A 18 37.97 8.94 92.93
C ALA A 18 37.52 8.56 91.51
N LEU A 19 36.20 8.59 91.31
CA LEU A 19 35.46 9.06 90.13
C LEU A 19 36.08 8.84 88.72
N LEU A 20 35.58 7.82 88.00
CA LEU A 20 35.77 7.64 86.55
C LEU A 20 34.40 7.51 85.85
N MET A 21 33.60 8.58 85.84
CA MET A 21 32.30 8.64 85.17
C MET A 21 32.07 9.97 84.43
N ALA A 22 33.04 10.38 83.60
CA ALA A 22 32.95 11.63 82.81
C ALA A 22 33.54 11.50 81.40
N GLY A 23 33.31 10.37 80.72
CA GLY A 23 33.98 10.09 79.43
C GLY A 23 33.20 9.23 78.42
N MET A 24 31.87 9.23 78.44
CA MET A 24 31.05 8.50 77.46
C MET A 24 30.15 9.44 76.65
N ALA A 25 30.64 10.63 76.31
CA ALA A 25 29.99 11.50 75.32
C ALA A 25 30.80 11.43 74.01
N GLY A 26 30.27 10.71 73.02
CA GLY A 26 30.81 10.70 71.66
C GLY A 26 31.57 9.44 71.26
N LEU A 27 30.91 8.28 71.25
CA LEU A 27 31.32 7.25 70.30
C LEU A 27 30.71 7.60 68.93
N PRO A 28 31.48 7.59 67.82
CA PRO A 28 30.88 7.66 66.49
C PRO A 28 30.00 6.42 66.35
N ALA A 29 28.72 6.58 66.01
CA ALA A 29 27.92 5.46 65.53
C ALA A 29 28.55 5.01 64.20
N HIS A 30 29.30 3.92 64.21
CA HIS A 30 29.85 3.35 62.99
C HIS A 30 28.68 2.69 62.28
N ALA A 31 28.16 3.34 61.23
CA ALA A 31 27.15 2.75 60.35
C ALA A 31 27.80 1.54 59.66
N ALA A 32 27.53 0.34 60.19
CA ALA A 32 27.99 -0.90 59.59
C ALA A 32 27.14 -1.19 58.34
N VAL A 33 27.80 -1.59 57.26
CA VAL A 33 27.10 -2.11 56.07
C VAL A 33 26.68 -3.54 56.38
N GLU A 34 25.39 -3.75 56.59
CA GLU A 34 24.81 -5.06 56.85
C GLU A 34 24.38 -5.70 55.52
N ILE A 35 24.93 -6.89 55.24
CA ILE A 35 24.51 -7.71 54.11
C ILE A 35 23.54 -8.76 54.66
N SER A 36 22.26 -8.58 54.39
CA SER A 36 21.23 -9.55 54.76
C SER A 36 21.01 -10.58 53.62
N SER A 37 20.45 -11.74 53.95
CA SER A 37 20.08 -12.78 52.97
C SER A 37 18.73 -12.52 52.29
N PHE A 38 18.04 -11.44 52.63
CA PHE A 38 16.76 -11.08 52.03
C PHE A 38 16.95 -10.52 50.62
N ASN A 39 15.98 -10.77 49.73
CA ASN A 39 15.97 -10.16 48.40
C ASN A 39 15.80 -8.64 48.50
N ALA A 40 16.47 -7.93 47.59
CA ALA A 40 16.31 -6.49 47.47
C ALA A 40 14.87 -6.14 47.06
N ARG A 41 14.31 -5.12 47.71
CA ARG A 41 12.95 -4.64 47.51
C ARG A 41 12.92 -3.56 46.44
N GLU A 42 11.74 -3.31 45.88
CA GLU A 42 11.54 -2.35 44.79
C GLU A 42 12.06 -0.93 45.11
N TYR A 43 11.91 -0.49 46.35
CA TYR A 43 12.37 0.82 46.81
C TYR A 43 13.83 0.85 47.28
N ASP A 44 14.54 -0.28 47.28
CA ASP A 44 15.94 -0.31 47.70
C ASP A 44 16.79 0.43 46.68
N SER A 45 17.64 1.34 47.16
CA SER A 45 18.56 2.11 46.31
C SER A 45 19.75 1.27 45.89
N ILE A 46 20.14 1.38 44.62
CA ILE A 46 21.33 0.76 44.09
C ILE A 46 22.52 1.65 44.39
N VAL A 47 23.58 1.02 44.87
CA VAL A 47 24.77 1.71 45.36
C VAL A 47 25.96 1.33 44.48
N ALA A 48 26.72 2.32 44.04
CA ALA A 48 27.96 2.13 43.32
C ALA A 48 29.15 2.26 44.28
N VAL A 49 30.15 1.40 44.08
CA VAL A 49 31.42 1.51 44.80
C VAL A 49 32.31 2.48 44.03
N ASN A 50 32.68 3.59 44.68
CA ASN A 50 33.62 4.56 44.15
C ASN A 50 34.98 4.41 44.86
N LYS A 51 36.04 4.23 44.07
CA LYS A 51 37.42 4.07 44.55
C LYS A 51 38.23 5.33 44.23
N GLU A 52 38.24 6.28 45.15
CA GLU A 52 38.97 7.54 45.02
C GLU A 52 39.69 7.82 46.34
N GLY A 53 40.96 7.42 46.45
CA GLY A 53 41.75 7.47 47.70
C GLY A 53 41.31 6.47 48.80
N GLY A 54 40.17 5.81 48.63
CA GLY A 54 39.58 4.77 49.49
C GLY A 54 38.30 4.22 48.84
N TYR A 55 37.61 3.27 49.49
CA TYR A 55 36.32 2.76 48.99
C TYR A 55 35.16 3.49 49.67
N SER A 56 34.29 4.12 48.89
CA SER A 56 33.04 4.72 49.36
C SER A 56 31.85 4.16 48.60
N LEU A 57 30.72 4.06 49.29
CA LEU A 57 29.44 3.68 48.72
C LEU A 57 28.67 4.95 48.35
N ARG A 58 28.31 5.09 47.07
CA ARG A 58 27.53 6.22 46.57
C ARG A 58 26.19 5.74 46.07
N ASN A 59 25.11 6.40 46.48
CA ASN A 59 23.80 6.16 45.88
C ASN A 59 23.85 6.55 44.40
N THR A 60 23.38 5.67 43.53
CA THR A 60 23.33 5.90 42.08
C THR A 60 22.15 6.76 41.65
N GLY A 61 21.16 6.98 42.53
CA GLY A 61 19.89 7.62 42.21
C GLY A 61 18.89 6.68 41.54
N PHE A 62 19.23 5.40 41.37
CA PHE A 62 18.34 4.36 40.85
C PHE A 62 17.94 3.40 41.95
N SER A 63 16.68 2.96 41.93
CA SER A 63 16.16 1.89 42.76
C SER A 63 16.14 0.55 42.03
N VAL A 64 16.00 -0.54 42.78
CA VAL A 64 15.77 -1.87 42.21
C VAL A 64 14.47 -1.89 41.38
N GLY A 65 13.47 -1.10 41.76
CA GLY A 65 12.24 -0.91 41.01
C GLY A 65 12.44 -0.28 39.65
N ASP A 66 13.33 0.71 39.55
CA ASP A 66 13.69 1.30 38.26
C ASP A 66 14.31 0.25 37.33
N ILE A 67 15.18 -0.63 37.85
CA ILE A 67 15.71 -1.76 37.08
C ILE A 67 14.62 -2.75 36.68
N GLN A 68 13.69 -3.08 37.57
CA GLN A 68 12.58 -3.97 37.24
C GLN A 68 11.66 -3.38 36.17
N ASN A 69 11.39 -2.08 36.23
CA ASN A 69 10.59 -1.36 35.24
C ASN A 69 11.33 -1.29 33.90
N MET A 70 12.63 -1.02 33.89
CA MET A 70 13.45 -1.11 32.68
C MET A 70 13.44 -2.52 32.08
N LYS A 71 13.52 -3.56 32.91
CA LYS A 71 13.42 -4.96 32.45
C LYS A 71 12.07 -5.23 31.79
N LYS A 72 10.96 -4.83 32.43
CA LYS A 72 9.60 -4.98 31.87
C LYS A 72 9.46 -4.23 30.54
N ALA A 73 9.96 -3.01 30.46
CA ALA A 73 9.96 -2.22 29.22
C ALA A 73 10.77 -2.89 28.12
N LEU A 74 11.93 -3.47 28.45
CA LEU A 74 12.75 -4.22 27.50
C LEU A 74 12.05 -5.48 26.98
N GLU A 75 11.38 -6.23 27.86
CA GLU A 75 10.57 -7.40 27.48
C GLU A 75 9.39 -7.01 26.57
N SER A 76 8.69 -5.90 26.89
CA SER A 76 7.64 -5.34 26.04
C SER A 76 8.18 -4.97 24.65
N ASN A 77 9.27 -4.20 24.59
CA ASN A 77 9.90 -3.80 23.34
C ASN A 77 10.35 -5.01 22.51
N ALA A 78 10.89 -6.05 23.15
CA ALA A 78 11.27 -7.29 22.47
C ALA A 78 10.06 -7.99 21.84
N SER A 79 8.92 -8.02 22.53
CA SER A 79 7.67 -8.59 22.02
C SER A 79 7.10 -7.79 20.85
N GLU A 80 7.14 -6.46 20.91
CA GLU A 80 6.71 -5.56 19.84
C GLU A 80 7.61 -5.67 18.60
N LEU A 81 8.92 -5.81 18.78
CA LEU A 81 9.84 -6.06 17.68
C LEU A 81 9.56 -7.41 17.00
N ALA A 82 9.19 -8.44 17.76
CA ALA A 82 8.82 -9.74 17.20
C ALA A 82 7.52 -9.63 16.38
N SER A 83 6.52 -8.88 16.86
CA SER A 83 5.26 -8.67 16.12
C SER A 83 5.48 -7.84 14.86
N LEU A 84 6.27 -6.77 14.93
CA LEU A 84 6.65 -5.96 13.77
C LEU A 84 7.40 -6.77 12.72
N LYS A 85 8.35 -7.62 13.12
CA LYS A 85 9.04 -8.54 12.20
C LYS A 85 8.06 -9.48 11.48
N LYS A 86 7.04 -9.98 12.18
CA LYS A 86 5.99 -10.81 11.58
C LYS A 86 5.20 -10.01 10.54
N VAL A 87 4.75 -8.80 10.89
CA VAL A 87 4.01 -7.92 9.97
C VAL A 87 4.84 -7.59 8.73
N VAL A 88 6.13 -7.26 8.89
CA VAL A 88 7.03 -6.98 7.76
C VAL A 88 7.20 -8.21 6.86
N ASN A 89 7.31 -9.41 7.43
CA ASN A 89 7.39 -10.65 6.65
C ASN A 89 6.09 -10.95 5.89
N ASP A 90 4.94 -10.74 6.54
CA ASP A 90 3.63 -10.91 5.91
C ASP A 90 3.42 -9.88 4.78
N GLN A 91 3.83 -8.63 4.99
CA GLN A 91 3.85 -7.61 3.94
C GLN A 91 4.78 -7.97 2.78
N ALA A 92 5.99 -8.50 3.06
CA ALA A 92 6.91 -8.93 2.02
C ALA A 92 6.31 -10.05 1.15
N LYS A 93 5.61 -11.02 1.77
CA LYS A 93 4.87 -12.07 1.05
C LYS A 93 3.75 -11.50 0.20
N LEU A 94 2.95 -10.57 0.74
CA LEU A 94 1.89 -9.91 -0.01
C LEU A 94 2.42 -9.11 -1.21
N ILE A 95 3.56 -8.41 -1.04
CA ILE A 95 4.22 -7.71 -2.14
C ILE A 95 4.72 -8.69 -3.20
N GLU A 96 5.30 -9.82 -2.78
CA GLU A 96 5.73 -10.86 -3.71
C GLU A 96 4.55 -11.47 -4.48
N GLU A 97 3.44 -11.73 -3.80
CA GLU A 97 2.21 -12.23 -4.41
C GLU A 97 1.59 -11.21 -5.36
N LEU A 98 1.51 -9.93 -4.98
CA LEU A 98 1.07 -8.86 -5.85
C LEU A 98 1.99 -8.70 -7.07
N LYS A 99 3.30 -8.83 -6.89
CA LYS A 99 4.25 -8.80 -8.01
C LYS A 99 4.04 -10.00 -8.93
N ARG A 100 3.87 -11.20 -8.40
CA ARG A 100 3.56 -12.42 -9.18
C ARG A 100 2.23 -12.28 -9.91
N ASN A 101 1.19 -11.76 -9.26
CA ASN A 101 -0.12 -11.49 -9.86
C ASN A 101 -0.05 -10.38 -10.91
N GLY A 102 0.76 -9.34 -10.68
CA GLY A 102 1.04 -8.30 -11.66
C GLY A 102 1.84 -8.82 -12.86
N GLN A 103 2.78 -9.75 -12.65
CA GLN A 103 3.54 -10.41 -13.70
C GLN A 103 2.69 -11.41 -14.49
N SER A 104 1.82 -12.18 -13.83
CA SER A 104 0.85 -13.05 -14.53
C SER A 104 -0.17 -12.21 -15.31
N SER A 105 -0.54 -11.04 -14.79
CA SER A 105 -1.31 -10.04 -15.55
C SER A 105 -0.50 -9.39 -16.69
N ALA A 106 0.83 -9.34 -16.59
CA ALA A 106 1.69 -8.88 -17.68
C ALA A 106 1.78 -9.93 -18.80
N SER A 107 1.78 -11.23 -18.48
CA SER A 107 1.67 -12.29 -19.48
C SER A 107 0.28 -12.42 -20.12
N SER A 108 -0.79 -11.93 -19.46
CA SER A 108 -2.09 -11.74 -20.12
C SER A 108 -2.19 -10.41 -20.86
N SER A 109 -1.42 -9.38 -20.48
CA SER A 109 -1.39 -8.09 -21.17
C SER A 109 -0.82 -8.18 -22.60
N SER A 110 0.09 -9.13 -22.89
CA SER A 110 0.55 -9.39 -24.25
C SER A 110 -0.53 -10.02 -25.13
N SER A 111 -1.40 -10.87 -24.57
CA SER A 111 -2.58 -11.40 -25.30
C SER A 111 -3.66 -10.34 -25.45
N SER A 112 -3.98 -9.57 -24.41
CA SER A 112 -4.99 -8.50 -24.54
C SER A 112 -4.55 -7.42 -25.53
N ASN A 113 -3.27 -7.06 -25.58
CA ASN A 113 -2.79 -6.05 -26.54
C ASN A 113 -2.75 -6.58 -27.99
N SER A 114 -2.46 -7.86 -28.20
CA SER A 114 -2.51 -8.48 -29.53
C SER A 114 -3.96 -8.71 -30.00
N GLU A 115 -4.87 -9.06 -29.10
CA GLU A 115 -6.31 -9.14 -29.34
C GLU A 115 -6.89 -7.76 -29.67
N ILE A 116 -6.58 -6.73 -28.89
CA ILE A 116 -6.99 -5.34 -29.17
C ILE A 116 -6.44 -4.86 -30.52
N SER A 117 -5.19 -5.16 -30.83
CA SER A 117 -4.59 -4.81 -32.12
C SER A 117 -5.26 -5.53 -33.29
N SER A 118 -5.64 -6.79 -33.09
CA SER A 118 -6.36 -7.60 -34.08
C SER A 118 -7.78 -7.08 -34.30
N LEU A 119 -8.51 -6.80 -33.22
CA LEU A 119 -9.84 -6.19 -33.25
C LEU A 119 -9.84 -4.82 -33.92
N LYS A 120 -8.82 -4.00 -33.65
CA LYS A 120 -8.66 -2.70 -34.31
C LYS A 120 -8.46 -2.83 -35.81
N ARG A 121 -7.59 -3.75 -36.25
CA ARG A 121 -7.39 -4.05 -37.68
C ARG A 121 -8.68 -4.53 -38.34
N GLN A 122 -9.40 -5.43 -37.69
CA GLN A 122 -10.69 -5.94 -38.19
C GLN A 122 -11.74 -4.82 -38.30
N SER A 123 -11.81 -3.93 -37.31
CA SER A 123 -12.70 -2.78 -37.32
C SER A 123 -12.37 -1.78 -38.44
N GLU A 124 -11.09 -1.51 -38.67
CA GLU A 124 -10.63 -0.67 -39.78
C GLU A 124 -10.99 -1.29 -41.15
N GLU A 125 -10.82 -2.61 -41.29
CA GLU A 125 -11.18 -3.33 -42.51
C GLU A 125 -12.70 -3.32 -42.75
N GLN A 126 -13.50 -3.56 -41.72
CA GLN A 126 -14.96 -3.44 -41.79
C GLN A 126 -15.39 -2.02 -42.18
N THR A 127 -14.74 -0.99 -41.64
CA THR A 127 -15.02 0.41 -41.97
C THR A 127 -14.74 0.69 -43.45
N ARG A 128 -13.67 0.13 -44.02
CA ARG A 128 -13.37 0.24 -45.46
C ARG A 128 -14.40 -0.50 -46.29
N GLY A 129 -14.79 -1.71 -45.90
CA GLY A 129 -15.84 -2.49 -46.55
C GLY A 129 -17.18 -1.75 -46.59
N ILE A 130 -17.58 -1.15 -45.46
CA ILE A 130 -18.82 -0.35 -45.39
C ILE A 130 -18.77 0.84 -46.35
N LYS A 131 -17.65 1.58 -46.40
CA LYS A 131 -17.49 2.70 -47.34
C LYS A 131 -17.57 2.27 -48.81
N GLN A 132 -17.01 1.10 -49.14
CA GLN A 132 -17.11 0.55 -50.50
C GLN A 132 -18.56 0.18 -50.84
N LEU A 133 -19.25 -0.51 -49.94
CA LEU A 133 -20.66 -0.86 -50.12
C LEU A 133 -21.54 0.39 -50.24
N GLU A 134 -21.30 1.42 -49.44
CA GLU A 134 -21.98 2.71 -49.53
C GLU A 134 -21.79 3.35 -50.92
N GLY A 135 -20.56 3.33 -51.44
CA GLY A 135 -20.27 3.76 -52.81
C GLY A 135 -21.06 2.98 -53.86
N GLN A 136 -21.03 1.65 -53.79
CA GLN A 136 -21.78 0.79 -54.71
C GLN A 136 -23.29 1.03 -54.65
N VAL A 137 -23.86 1.24 -53.46
CA VAL A 137 -25.28 1.58 -53.29
C VAL A 137 -25.60 2.94 -53.90
N SER A 138 -24.72 3.93 -53.72
CA SER A 138 -24.88 5.25 -54.33
C SER A 138 -24.85 5.16 -55.87
N ASP A 139 -23.93 4.39 -56.43
CA ASP A 139 -23.80 4.18 -57.86
C ASP A 139 -25.00 3.42 -58.44
N LEU A 140 -25.47 2.38 -57.75
CA LEU A 140 -26.69 1.67 -58.13
C LEU A 140 -27.90 2.59 -58.11
N LYS A 141 -28.05 3.44 -57.09
CA LYS A 141 -29.15 4.40 -57.00
C LYS A 141 -29.09 5.44 -58.13
N ARG A 142 -27.90 5.90 -58.50
CA ARG A 142 -27.68 6.80 -59.65
C ARG A 142 -28.01 6.11 -60.97
N SER A 143 -27.57 4.87 -61.15
CA SER A 143 -27.83 4.07 -62.36
C SER A 143 -29.32 3.77 -62.53
N ALA A 144 -29.99 3.35 -61.45
CA ALA A 144 -31.44 3.10 -61.43
C ALA A 144 -32.27 4.37 -61.68
N GLY A 145 -31.81 5.53 -61.21
CA GLY A 145 -32.45 6.81 -61.52
C GLY A 145 -32.24 7.25 -62.98
N SER A 146 -31.08 6.92 -63.56
CA SER A 146 -30.70 7.37 -64.91
C SER A 146 -31.39 6.55 -66.01
N SER A 147 -31.56 5.24 -65.82
CA SER A 147 -32.21 4.35 -66.80
C SER A 147 -33.68 4.68 -67.06
N ASN A 148 -34.35 5.35 -66.12
CA ASN A 148 -35.75 5.79 -66.29
C ASN A 148 -35.88 7.08 -67.12
N SER A 149 -34.82 7.90 -67.20
CA SER A 149 -34.83 9.19 -67.91
C SER A 149 -34.46 9.06 -69.39
N SER A 150 -33.51 8.18 -69.72
CA SER A 150 -33.12 7.88 -71.10
C SER A 150 -34.23 7.13 -71.85
N SER A 151 -34.80 6.10 -71.23
CA SER A 151 -35.93 5.35 -71.80
C SER A 151 -37.16 6.24 -72.03
N SER A 152 -37.49 7.15 -71.10
CA SER A 152 -38.62 8.08 -71.26
C SER A 152 -38.43 9.08 -72.42
N SER A 153 -37.19 9.52 -72.65
CA SER A 153 -36.84 10.45 -73.73
C SER A 153 -36.93 9.77 -75.10
N GLU A 154 -36.39 8.56 -75.23
CA GLU A 154 -36.46 7.74 -76.45
C GLU A 154 -37.90 7.35 -76.81
N LEU A 155 -38.72 7.01 -75.82
CA LEU A 155 -40.13 6.69 -76.03
C LEU A 155 -40.93 7.93 -76.46
N SER A 156 -40.57 9.11 -75.95
CA SER A 156 -41.18 10.38 -76.34
C SER A 156 -40.79 10.83 -77.74
N SER A 157 -39.55 10.55 -78.19
CA SER A 157 -39.15 10.76 -79.59
C SER A 157 -39.84 9.78 -80.53
N LEU A 158 -39.83 8.48 -80.20
CA LEU A 158 -40.52 7.46 -81.00
C LEU A 158 -42.01 7.74 -81.14
N LYS A 159 -42.69 8.16 -80.06
CA LYS A 159 -44.11 8.52 -80.11
C LYS A 159 -44.38 9.72 -81.02
N ARG A 160 -43.46 10.70 -81.07
CA ARG A 160 -43.53 11.83 -82.01
C ARG A 160 -43.35 11.37 -83.45
N ASP A 161 -42.35 10.53 -83.71
CA ASP A 161 -42.07 10.02 -85.06
C ASP A 161 -43.24 9.19 -85.59
N VAL A 162 -43.78 8.27 -84.77
CA VAL A 162 -44.98 7.49 -85.11
C VAL A 162 -46.18 8.41 -85.38
N SER A 163 -46.37 9.46 -84.57
CA SER A 163 -47.48 10.40 -84.79
C SER A 163 -47.32 11.20 -86.09
N ASN A 164 -46.09 11.55 -86.46
CA ASN A 164 -45.80 12.23 -87.73
C ASN A 164 -46.04 11.29 -88.92
N GLN A 165 -45.48 10.07 -88.85
CA GLN A 165 -45.70 9.04 -89.87
C GLN A 165 -47.19 8.72 -90.09
N GLN A 166 -47.98 8.68 -89.02
CA GLN A 166 -49.42 8.46 -89.12
C GLN A 166 -50.11 9.58 -89.92
N ARG A 167 -49.74 10.85 -89.68
CA ARG A 167 -50.29 11.99 -90.43
C ARG A 167 -49.88 11.93 -91.91
N ASP A 168 -48.64 11.57 -92.18
CA ASP A 168 -48.14 11.45 -93.55
C ASP A 168 -48.87 10.33 -94.30
N LEU A 169 -49.10 9.17 -93.66
CA LEU A 169 -49.90 8.09 -94.22
C LEU A 169 -51.34 8.50 -94.50
N ASP A 170 -51.97 9.24 -93.58
CA ASP A 170 -53.34 9.74 -93.78
C ASP A 170 -53.42 10.72 -94.96
N ASN A 171 -52.39 11.55 -95.16
CA ASN A 171 -52.29 12.44 -96.31
C ASN A 171 -52.12 11.64 -97.61
N VAL A 172 -51.17 10.71 -97.66
CA VAL A 172 -50.95 9.83 -98.83
C VAL A 172 -52.21 9.04 -99.17
N LYS A 173 -52.95 8.54 -98.17
CA LYS A 173 -54.22 7.84 -98.38
C LYS A 173 -55.26 8.73 -99.05
N ARG A 174 -55.39 9.99 -98.61
CA ARG A 174 -56.30 10.97 -99.24
C ARG A 174 -55.89 11.27 -100.68
N GLU A 175 -54.60 11.43 -100.94
CA GLU A 175 -54.09 11.63 -102.30
C GLU A 175 -54.37 10.43 -103.20
N LEU A 176 -54.17 9.22 -102.70
CA LEU A 176 -54.50 7.97 -103.39
C LEU A 176 -56.00 7.87 -103.69
N ASP A 177 -56.86 8.18 -102.71
CA ASP A 177 -58.32 8.17 -102.87
C ASP A 177 -58.77 9.21 -103.92
N ASN A 178 -58.15 10.39 -103.94
CA ASN A 178 -58.41 11.42 -104.94
C ASN A 178 -57.95 10.98 -106.33
N LEU A 179 -56.78 10.35 -106.44
CA LEU A 179 -56.27 9.84 -107.72
C LEU A 179 -57.14 8.69 -108.22
N SER A 180 -57.54 7.76 -107.35
CA SER A 180 -58.46 6.66 -107.65
C SER A 180 -59.81 7.17 -108.17
N ARG A 181 -60.35 8.25 -107.59
CA ARG A 181 -61.56 8.92 -108.09
C ARG A 181 -61.38 9.62 -109.42
N LYS A 182 -60.16 10.06 -109.75
CA LYS A 182 -59.84 10.73 -111.02
C LYS A 182 -59.54 9.74 -112.16
N VAL A 183 -59.12 8.53 -111.82
CA VAL A 183 -58.81 7.45 -112.77
C VAL A 183 -60.04 6.59 -113.10
N LYS A 184 -61.08 6.61 -112.26
CA LYS A 184 -62.40 6.05 -112.57
C LYS A 184 -63.27 7.07 -113.32
#